data_AF-A0A524CBF1-F1
#
_entry.id   AF-A0A524CBF1-F1
#
_cell.length_a   1.000
_cell.length_b   1.000
_cell.length_c   1.000
_cell.angle_alpha   90.00
_cell.angle_beta   90.00
_cell.angle_gamma   90.00
#
_symmetry.space_group_name_H-M   'P 1'
#
loop_
_entity.id
_entity.type
_entity.pdbx_description
1 polymer ?
#
loop_
_entity_poly.entity_id
_entity_poly.type
_entity_poly.pdbx_seq_one_letter_code
_entity_poly.pdbx_strand_id
1 'polypeptide(L)'
;MMDMKRFLIATDNLIEQQFYKAGADTIVGRTPEISVRIKNSGLVIKRFKTLFYNNISFFLEKKYRNFFTPFKEIKGMDDNYIQETLQDIQIKLATMQGTELDDLILYTIVLSSLISKMRNIHFKESVEQIVKKVKLRNTEVTRNEVKKQLDMLFMRNNKNVSILYNLSYMDALAESFNFKKVAQTCKIQKGRFMNKTVELILKGLEKRESLSRSY
;
A
#
# COMPACT_ATOMS: atom_id res chain seq x y z
N MET A 1 26.92 19.32 0.76
CA MET A 1 26.98 17.87 1.07
C MET A 1 26.08 17.44 2.24
N MET A 2 25.37 18.37 2.90
CA MET A 2 24.60 18.10 4.14
C MET A 2 23.11 17.76 3.90
N ASP A 3 22.62 17.83 2.65
CA ASP A 3 21.21 17.59 2.30
C ASP A 3 20.85 16.12 2.00
N MET A 4 21.65 15.40 1.22
CA MET A 4 21.32 14.03 0.79
C MET A 4 21.04 13.09 1.95
N LYS A 5 21.80 13.19 3.05
CA LYS A 5 21.61 12.38 4.25
C LYS A 5 20.22 12.55 4.86
N ARG A 6 19.66 13.78 4.86
CA ARG A 6 18.31 14.06 5.38
C ARG A 6 17.25 13.34 4.54
N PHE A 7 17.37 13.38 3.21
CA PHE A 7 16.44 12.70 2.31
C PHE A 7 16.49 11.18 2.48
N LEU A 8 17.68 10.58 2.59
CA LEU A 8 17.83 9.14 2.84
C LEU A 8 17.15 8.72 4.15
N ILE A 9 17.35 9.49 5.23
CA ILE A 9 16.70 9.25 6.53
C ILE A 9 15.18 9.39 6.41
N ALA A 10 14.69 10.40 5.68
CA ALA A 10 13.25 10.56 5.47
C ALA A 10 12.65 9.39 4.67
N THR A 11 13.34 8.88 3.66
CA THR A 11 12.94 7.66 2.93
C THR A 11 12.82 6.47 3.89
N ASP A 12 13.82 6.28 4.73
CA ASP A 12 13.86 5.16 5.69
C ASP A 12 12.73 5.24 6.69
N ASN A 13 12.60 6.39 7.35
CA ASN A 13 11.56 6.62 8.35
C ASN A 13 10.17 6.41 7.76
N LEU A 14 9.90 6.95 6.57
CA LEU A 14 8.58 6.84 5.98
C LEU A 14 8.22 5.39 5.62
N ILE A 15 9.15 4.65 5.03
CA ILE A 15 8.96 3.24 4.68
C ILE A 15 8.73 2.42 5.96
N GLU A 16 9.52 2.67 7.00
CA GLU A 16 9.45 1.89 8.24
C GLU A 16 8.19 2.19 9.04
N GLN A 17 7.80 3.47 9.14
CA GLN A 17 6.57 3.88 9.82
C GLN A 17 5.31 3.33 9.13
N GLN A 18 5.33 3.20 7.81
CA GLN A 18 4.11 2.88 7.05
C GLN A 18 3.87 1.39 6.84
N PHE A 19 4.90 0.54 6.80
CA PHE A 19 4.69 -0.87 6.46
C PHE A 19 5.76 -1.88 6.90
N TYR A 20 6.92 -1.48 7.43
CA TYR A 20 8.02 -2.40 7.70
C TYR A 20 8.78 -2.12 9.01
N LYS A 21 9.04 -3.15 9.82
CA LYS A 21 9.92 -3.02 10.99
C LYS A 21 11.34 -3.43 10.64
N ALA A 22 12.27 -2.46 10.63
CA ALA A 22 13.69 -2.69 10.36
C ALA A 22 14.31 -3.75 11.27
N GLY A 23 15.24 -4.53 10.71
CA GLY A 23 15.95 -5.62 11.41
C GLY A 23 15.10 -6.85 11.76
N ALA A 24 13.77 -6.79 11.61
CA ALA A 24 12.87 -7.85 12.05
C ALA A 24 12.25 -8.67 10.91
N ASP A 25 12.51 -8.32 9.63
CA ASP A 25 11.86 -8.96 8.48
C ASP A 25 10.33 -8.99 8.63
N THR A 26 9.75 -7.90 9.15
CA THR A 26 8.37 -7.90 9.64
C THR A 26 7.55 -6.83 8.92
N ILE A 27 6.48 -7.25 8.26
CA ILE A 27 5.47 -6.37 7.67
C ILE A 27 4.45 -6.04 8.76
N VAL A 28 4.18 -4.76 8.97
CA VAL A 28 3.18 -4.29 9.95
C VAL A 28 1.90 -3.89 9.23
N GLY A 29 0.76 -3.99 9.90
CA GLY A 29 -0.46 -3.32 9.44
C GLY A 29 -0.34 -1.80 9.57
N ARG A 30 -1.37 -1.08 9.13
CA ARG A 30 -1.57 0.35 9.46
C ARG A 30 -1.71 0.60 10.96
N THR A 31 -2.10 -0.44 11.71
CA THR A 31 -2.07 -0.46 13.18
C THR A 31 -1.01 -1.48 13.61
N PRO A 32 -0.17 -1.18 14.62
CA PRO A 32 0.91 -2.07 15.06
C PRO A 32 0.42 -3.34 15.77
N GLU A 33 -0.88 -3.44 16.05
CA GLU A 33 -1.53 -4.61 16.65
C GLU A 33 -1.40 -5.89 15.82
N ILE A 34 -1.09 -5.76 14.53
CA ILE A 34 -0.91 -6.89 13.64
C ILE A 34 0.37 -6.76 12.83
N SER A 35 1.12 -7.85 12.81
CA SER A 35 2.35 -7.95 12.04
C SER A 35 2.56 -9.38 11.54
N VAL A 36 3.36 -9.50 10.48
CA VAL A 36 3.69 -10.77 9.85
C VAL A 36 5.18 -10.78 9.54
N ARG A 37 5.88 -11.74 10.11
CA ARG A 37 7.29 -11.97 9.76
C ARG A 37 7.38 -12.68 8.41
N ILE A 38 8.11 -12.10 7.48
CA ILE A 38 8.42 -12.66 6.17
C ILE A 38 9.93 -12.64 6.00
N LYS A 39 10.57 -13.80 6.17
CA LYS A 39 12.03 -13.95 6.08
C LYS A 39 12.55 -13.37 4.76
N ASN A 40 13.65 -12.63 4.83
CA ASN A 40 14.29 -11.93 3.72
C ASN A 40 13.49 -10.75 3.13
N SER A 41 12.38 -10.34 3.75
CA SER A 41 11.65 -9.14 3.32
C SER A 41 12.53 -7.89 3.39
N GLY A 42 13.47 -7.80 4.34
CA GLY A 42 14.43 -6.71 4.42
C GLY A 42 15.29 -6.51 3.16
N LEU A 43 15.57 -7.57 2.40
CA LEU A 43 16.30 -7.45 1.12
C LEU A 43 15.45 -6.78 0.03
N VAL A 44 14.15 -7.10 0.00
CA VAL A 44 13.18 -6.44 -0.89
C VAL A 44 13.05 -4.96 -0.52
N ILE A 45 12.93 -4.66 0.78
CA ILE A 45 12.85 -3.27 1.27
C ILE A 45 14.12 -2.50 0.95
N LYS A 46 15.30 -3.10 1.12
CA LYS A 46 16.58 -2.49 0.75
C LYS A 46 16.62 -2.15 -0.74
N ARG A 47 16.18 -3.07 -1.61
CA ARG A 47 16.10 -2.82 -3.06
C ARG A 47 15.11 -1.69 -3.38
N PHE A 48 13.96 -1.67 -2.71
CA PHE A 48 12.96 -0.61 -2.86
C PHE A 48 13.51 0.76 -2.44
N LYS A 49 14.14 0.85 -1.26
CA LYS A 49 14.83 2.06 -0.76
C LYS A 49 15.88 2.57 -1.75
N THR A 50 16.63 1.66 -2.36
CA THR A 50 17.66 1.98 -3.36
C THR A 50 17.08 2.69 -4.60
N LEU A 51 15.85 2.38 -5.01
CA LEU A 51 15.18 3.12 -6.09
C LEU A 51 15.01 4.60 -5.75
N PHE A 52 14.66 4.94 -4.51
CA PHE A 52 14.62 6.34 -4.11
C PHE A 52 16.01 6.95 -4.10
N TYR A 53 16.95 6.31 -3.42
CA TYR A 53 18.29 6.86 -3.21
C TYR A 53 18.99 7.21 -4.52
N ASN A 54 18.90 6.31 -5.51
CA ASN A 54 19.53 6.49 -6.81
C ASN A 54 18.92 7.62 -7.64
N ASN A 55 17.72 8.09 -7.28
CA ASN A 55 16.96 9.05 -8.06
C ASN A 55 16.67 10.36 -7.32
N ILE A 56 17.13 10.54 -6.07
CA ILE A 56 16.90 11.78 -5.29
C ILE A 56 17.36 13.03 -6.06
N SER A 57 18.43 12.95 -6.86
CA SER A 57 18.87 14.09 -7.69
C SER A 57 17.76 14.61 -8.61
N PHE A 58 16.99 13.73 -9.26
CA PHE A 58 15.86 14.15 -10.08
C PHE A 58 14.78 14.87 -9.27
N PHE A 59 14.58 14.50 -8.01
CA PHE A 59 13.67 15.23 -7.13
C PHE A 59 14.21 16.63 -6.81
N LEU A 60 15.48 16.74 -6.41
CA LEU A 60 16.13 18.01 -6.07
C LEU A 60 16.16 18.99 -7.27
N GLU A 61 16.32 18.46 -8.47
CA GLU A 61 16.25 19.21 -9.72
C GLU A 61 14.81 19.51 -10.19
N LYS A 62 13.80 19.16 -9.39
CA LYS A 62 12.36 19.30 -9.69
C LYS A 62 11.92 18.55 -10.96
N LYS A 63 12.71 17.58 -11.41
CA LYS A 63 12.43 16.68 -12.55
C LYS A 63 11.58 15.49 -12.07
N TYR A 64 10.39 15.76 -11.55
CA TYR A 64 9.54 14.74 -10.90
C TYR A 64 9.17 13.57 -11.83
N ARG A 65 8.99 13.80 -13.12
CA ARG A 65 8.73 12.71 -14.08
C ARG A 65 9.89 11.71 -14.13
N ASN A 66 11.13 12.23 -14.15
CA ASN A 66 12.33 11.40 -14.14
C ASN A 66 12.50 10.71 -12.78
N PHE A 67 12.15 11.38 -11.70
CA PHE A 67 12.13 10.78 -10.36
C PHE A 67 11.17 9.59 -10.26
N PHE A 68 9.98 9.66 -10.87
CA PHE A 68 8.99 8.58 -10.80
C PHE A 68 9.19 7.46 -11.83
N THR A 69 9.77 7.75 -12.99
CA THR A 69 9.94 6.77 -14.08
C THR A 69 10.58 5.44 -13.64
N PRO A 70 11.63 5.40 -12.80
CA PRO A 70 12.22 4.16 -12.28
C PRO A 70 11.23 3.24 -11.57
N PHE A 71 10.15 3.78 -10.99
CA PHE A 71 9.16 2.99 -10.26
C PHE A 71 8.25 2.17 -11.18
N LYS A 72 8.35 2.31 -12.50
CA LYS A 72 7.74 1.38 -13.47
C LYS A 72 8.30 -0.05 -13.39
N GLU A 73 9.46 -0.25 -12.76
CA GLU A 73 9.96 -1.60 -12.43
C GLU A 73 8.98 -2.31 -11.47
N ILE A 74 8.23 -1.56 -10.65
CA ILE A 74 7.21 -2.13 -9.79
C ILE A 74 6.02 -2.56 -10.65
N LYS A 75 5.69 -3.85 -10.60
CA LYS A 75 4.55 -4.46 -11.28
C LYS A 75 3.31 -3.57 -11.15
N GLY A 76 2.57 -3.37 -12.23
CA GLY A 76 1.33 -2.58 -12.21
C GLY A 76 1.51 -1.06 -12.19
N MET A 77 2.72 -0.53 -12.01
CA MET A 77 3.03 0.88 -12.26
C MET A 77 3.33 1.10 -13.74
N ASP A 78 2.54 1.93 -14.41
CA ASP A 78 2.69 2.29 -15.82
C ASP A 78 2.74 3.82 -16.00
N ASP A 79 2.89 4.28 -17.25
CA ASP A 79 2.90 5.71 -17.56
C ASP A 79 1.64 6.46 -17.08
N ASN A 80 0.48 5.81 -17.09
CA ASN A 80 -0.76 6.42 -16.64
C ASN A 80 -0.72 6.71 -15.14
N TYR A 81 -0.33 5.73 -14.32
CA TYR A 81 -0.22 5.93 -12.88
C TYR A 81 0.89 6.93 -12.49
N ILE A 82 1.97 6.98 -13.27
CA ILE A 82 3.01 8.00 -13.11
C ILE A 82 2.44 9.38 -13.40
N GLN A 83 1.67 9.53 -14.47
CA GLN A 83 1.03 10.78 -14.85
C GLN A 83 -0.01 11.23 -13.82
N GLU A 84 -0.85 10.31 -13.32
CA GLU A 84 -1.78 10.61 -12.22
C GLU A 84 -1.03 11.08 -10.97
N THR A 85 0.07 10.42 -10.61
CA THR A 85 0.88 10.80 -9.43
C THR A 85 1.50 12.19 -9.61
N LEU A 86 1.95 12.53 -10.82
CA LEU A 86 2.44 13.87 -11.15
C LEU A 86 1.34 14.92 -10.99
N GLN A 87 0.15 14.68 -11.52
CA GLN A 87 -0.99 15.59 -11.38
C GLN A 87 -1.39 15.77 -9.91
N ASP A 88 -1.50 14.67 -9.15
CA ASP A 88 -1.81 14.71 -7.72
C ASP A 88 -0.80 15.59 -6.95
N ILE A 89 0.48 15.52 -7.30
CA ILE A 89 1.54 16.32 -6.67
C ILE A 89 1.51 17.77 -7.12
N GLN A 90 1.25 18.03 -8.40
CA GLN A 90 1.09 19.39 -8.92
C GLN A 90 -0.07 20.11 -8.25
N ILE A 91 -1.19 19.43 -8.03
CA ILE A 91 -2.35 19.98 -7.29
C ILE A 91 -1.94 20.32 -5.85
N LYS A 92 -1.30 19.38 -5.14
CA LYS A 92 -0.83 19.61 -3.76
C LYS A 92 0.16 20.76 -3.67
N LEU A 93 1.09 20.85 -4.62
CA LEU A 93 2.06 21.94 -4.73
C LEU A 93 1.39 23.29 -5.01
N ALA A 94 0.40 23.32 -5.91
CA ALA A 94 -0.35 24.53 -6.21
C ALA A 94 -1.11 25.04 -4.98
N THR A 95 -1.72 24.14 -4.19
CA THR A 95 -2.41 24.52 -2.94
C THR A 95 -1.47 25.05 -1.85
N MET A 96 -0.16 24.86 -2.01
CA MET A 96 0.87 25.30 -1.08
C MET A 96 1.64 26.54 -1.59
N GLN A 97 1.24 27.11 -2.74
CA GLN A 97 1.86 28.33 -3.29
C GLN A 97 1.80 29.47 -2.28
N GLY A 98 2.94 30.15 -2.08
CA GLY A 98 3.10 31.23 -1.09
C GLY A 98 3.57 30.77 0.29
N THR A 99 3.73 29.45 0.50
CA THR A 99 4.34 28.90 1.72
C THR A 99 5.80 28.54 1.44
N GLU A 100 6.74 29.04 2.24
CA GLU A 100 8.12 28.53 2.22
C GLU A 100 8.16 27.13 2.82
N LEU A 101 8.06 26.11 1.96
CA LEU A 101 8.16 24.71 2.36
C LEU A 101 9.61 24.23 2.22
N ASP A 102 10.15 23.67 3.31
CA ASP A 102 11.43 22.95 3.30
C ASP A 102 11.35 21.76 2.31
N ASP A 103 12.38 21.59 1.49
CA ASP A 103 12.45 20.55 0.44
C ASP A 103 12.24 19.13 1.00
N LEU A 104 12.57 18.88 2.27
CA LEU A 104 12.33 17.61 2.95
C LEU A 104 10.84 17.35 3.19
N ILE A 105 10.07 18.38 3.52
CA ILE A 105 8.61 18.27 3.67
C ILE A 105 8.01 17.92 2.31
N LEU A 106 8.43 18.65 1.27
CA LEU A 106 7.99 18.38 -0.10
C LEU A 106 8.36 16.95 -0.53
N TYR A 107 9.59 16.52 -0.26
CA TYR A 107 10.03 15.17 -0.56
C TYR A 107 9.16 14.12 0.13
N THR A 108 8.83 14.34 1.40
CA THR A 108 7.98 13.42 2.17
C THR A 108 6.57 13.33 1.58
N ILE A 109 6.00 14.44 1.10
CA ILE A 109 4.70 14.48 0.42
C ILE A 109 4.76 13.70 -0.90
N VAL A 110 5.80 13.94 -1.70
CA VAL A 110 6.03 13.27 -2.98
C VAL A 110 6.18 11.76 -2.76
N LEU A 111 7.04 11.36 -1.83
CA LEU A 111 7.30 9.97 -1.47
C LEU A 111 6.02 9.27 -0.98
N SER A 112 5.29 9.91 -0.07
CA SER A 112 4.02 9.38 0.46
C SER A 112 2.97 9.19 -0.62
N SER A 113 2.90 10.10 -1.59
CA SER A 113 1.94 10.03 -2.69
C SER A 113 2.23 8.83 -3.60
N LEU A 114 3.49 8.67 -4.00
CA LEU A 114 3.93 7.54 -4.83
C LEU A 114 3.72 6.19 -4.11
N ILE A 115 4.15 6.05 -2.86
CA ILE A 115 3.96 4.82 -2.07
C ILE A 115 2.47 4.50 -1.93
N SER A 116 1.63 5.50 -1.67
CA SER A 116 0.18 5.30 -1.54
C SER A 116 -0.46 4.84 -2.85
N LYS A 117 -0.04 5.40 -4.00
CA LYS A 117 -0.52 4.96 -5.32
C LYS A 117 -0.16 3.50 -5.57
N MET A 118 1.11 3.11 -5.39
CA MET A 118 1.55 1.72 -5.53
C MET A 118 0.75 0.76 -4.63
N ARG A 119 0.58 1.09 -3.35
CA ARG A 119 -0.21 0.25 -2.43
C ARG A 119 -1.66 0.09 -2.88
N ASN A 120 -2.29 1.18 -3.34
CA ASN A 120 -3.68 1.16 -3.79
C ASN A 120 -3.89 0.25 -5.01
N ILE A 121 -2.97 0.31 -5.99
CA ILE A 121 -3.01 -0.56 -7.19
C ILE A 121 -3.07 -2.02 -6.77
N HIS A 122 -2.15 -2.45 -5.90
CA HIS A 122 -2.06 -3.85 -5.49
C HIS A 122 -3.13 -4.29 -4.51
N PHE A 123 -3.63 -3.38 -3.69
CA PHE A 123 -4.74 -3.69 -2.82
C PHE A 123 -6.04 -3.89 -3.59
N LYS A 124 -6.29 -3.13 -4.67
CA LYS A 124 -7.48 -3.26 -5.52
C LYS A 124 -7.67 -4.69 -6.03
N GLU A 125 -6.61 -5.37 -6.44
CA GLU A 125 -6.67 -6.78 -6.83
C GLU A 125 -7.17 -7.69 -5.70
N SER A 126 -6.77 -7.40 -4.46
CA SER A 126 -7.19 -8.17 -3.28
C SER A 126 -8.66 -7.91 -2.96
N VAL A 127 -9.15 -6.68 -3.17
CA VAL A 127 -10.57 -6.34 -3.06
C VAL A 127 -11.40 -7.16 -4.05
N GLU A 128 -10.98 -7.24 -5.30
CA GLU A 128 -11.71 -8.02 -6.32
C GLU A 128 -11.74 -9.52 -5.99
N GLN A 129 -10.64 -10.06 -5.46
CA GLN A 129 -10.61 -11.46 -5.00
C GLN A 129 -11.53 -11.70 -3.80
N ILE A 130 -11.61 -10.76 -2.85
CA ILE A 130 -12.55 -10.82 -1.73
C ILE A 130 -13.99 -10.82 -2.24
N VAL A 131 -14.33 -9.90 -3.15
CA VAL A 131 -15.66 -9.84 -3.79
C VAL A 131 -16.01 -11.17 -4.44
N LYS A 132 -15.09 -11.73 -5.24
CA LYS A 132 -15.28 -13.04 -5.88
C LYS A 132 -15.53 -14.14 -4.85
N LYS A 133 -14.73 -14.20 -3.79
CA LYS A 133 -14.84 -15.23 -2.73
C LYS A 133 -16.13 -15.11 -1.93
N VAL A 134 -16.60 -13.90 -1.62
CA VAL A 134 -17.90 -13.70 -0.95
C VAL A 134 -19.03 -14.19 -1.84
N LYS A 135 -19.04 -13.77 -3.11
CA LYS A 135 -20.08 -14.18 -4.08
C LYS A 135 -20.12 -15.69 -4.35
N LEU A 136 -18.98 -16.38 -4.23
CA LEU A 136 -18.94 -17.85 -4.32
C LEU A 136 -19.58 -18.55 -3.12
N ARG A 137 -19.67 -17.88 -1.96
CA ARG A 137 -20.25 -18.43 -0.72
C ARG A 137 -21.69 -17.96 -0.48
N ASN A 138 -22.06 -16.80 -1.02
CA ASN A 138 -23.41 -16.27 -0.99
C ASN A 138 -23.68 -15.52 -2.30
N THR A 139 -24.47 -16.14 -3.19
CA THR A 139 -24.74 -15.64 -4.55
C THR A 139 -25.64 -14.43 -4.60
N GLU A 140 -26.49 -14.25 -3.59
CA GLU A 140 -27.48 -13.16 -3.51
C GLU A 140 -26.83 -11.81 -3.16
N VAL A 141 -25.63 -11.83 -2.58
CA VAL A 141 -24.93 -10.61 -2.18
C VAL A 141 -24.41 -9.87 -3.40
N THR A 142 -24.80 -8.59 -3.51
CA THR A 142 -24.32 -7.70 -4.55
C THR A 142 -22.89 -7.24 -4.29
N ARG A 143 -22.15 -6.91 -5.36
CA ARG A 143 -20.79 -6.35 -5.23
C ARG A 143 -20.76 -5.08 -4.39
N ASN A 144 -21.81 -4.26 -4.45
CA ASN A 144 -21.89 -3.01 -3.69
C ASN A 144 -22.04 -3.27 -2.19
N GLU A 145 -22.77 -4.31 -1.79
CA GLU A 145 -22.87 -4.70 -0.38
C GLU A 145 -21.53 -5.20 0.16
N VAL A 146 -20.81 -6.01 -0.61
CA VAL A 146 -19.45 -6.43 -0.22
C VAL A 146 -18.52 -5.24 -0.06
N LYS A 147 -18.54 -4.30 -1.01
CA LYS A 147 -17.73 -3.07 -0.93
C LYS A 147 -18.08 -2.23 0.30
N LYS A 148 -19.37 -2.00 0.56
CA LYS A 148 -19.83 -1.29 1.77
C LYS A 148 -19.33 -1.94 3.05
N GLN A 149 -19.37 -3.28 3.13
CA GLN A 149 -18.84 -4.01 4.30
C GLN A 149 -17.32 -3.86 4.42
N LEU A 150 -16.60 -3.95 3.31
CA LEU A 150 -15.16 -3.77 3.29
C LEU A 150 -14.76 -2.33 3.69
N ASP A 151 -15.49 -1.32 3.22
CA ASP A 151 -15.29 0.08 3.58
C ASP A 151 -15.52 0.31 5.08
N MET A 152 -16.56 -0.30 5.66
CA MET A 152 -16.77 -0.27 7.12
C MET A 152 -15.62 -0.92 7.89
N LEU A 153 -15.09 -2.05 7.41
CA LEU A 153 -13.93 -2.68 8.02
C LEU A 153 -12.69 -1.77 7.93
N PHE A 154 -12.52 -1.07 6.80
CA PHE A 154 -11.44 -0.11 6.60
C PHE A 154 -11.55 1.10 7.54
N MET A 155 -12.74 1.71 7.65
CA MET A 155 -13.02 2.84 8.55
C MET A 155 -12.79 2.48 10.02
N ARG A 156 -13.03 1.22 10.40
CA ARG A 156 -12.79 0.69 11.75
C ARG A 156 -11.35 0.20 11.97
N ASN A 157 -10.43 0.50 11.06
CA ASN A 157 -9.04 0.05 11.11
C ASN A 157 -8.91 -1.46 11.34
N ASN A 158 -9.76 -2.27 10.71
CA ASN A 158 -9.76 -3.71 10.93
C ASN A 158 -8.38 -4.31 10.61
N LYS A 159 -7.81 -5.02 11.59
CA LYS A 159 -6.45 -5.58 11.49
C LYS A 159 -6.24 -6.49 10.26
N ASN A 160 -7.23 -7.27 9.84
CA ASN A 160 -7.07 -8.17 8.68
C ASN A 160 -7.00 -7.38 7.37
N VAL A 161 -7.84 -6.36 7.22
CA VAL A 161 -7.81 -5.46 6.04
C VAL A 161 -6.51 -4.64 6.03
N SER A 162 -6.14 -4.14 7.21
CA SER A 162 -4.94 -3.34 7.45
C SER A 162 -3.65 -4.08 7.06
N ILE A 163 -3.45 -5.32 7.52
CA ILE A 163 -2.27 -6.11 7.14
C ILE A 163 -2.34 -6.58 5.68
N LEU A 164 -3.54 -6.91 5.18
CA LEU A 164 -3.71 -7.31 3.78
C LEU A 164 -3.26 -6.21 2.83
N TYR A 165 -3.54 -4.95 3.15
CA TYR A 165 -3.09 -3.78 2.39
C TYR A 165 -1.56 -3.78 2.19
N ASN A 166 -0.81 -3.97 3.27
CA ASN A 166 0.66 -3.96 3.22
C ASN A 166 1.24 -5.29 2.67
N LEU A 167 0.58 -6.43 2.88
CA LEU A 167 0.99 -7.70 2.28
C LEU A 167 0.81 -7.72 0.76
N SER A 168 -0.27 -7.12 0.25
CA SER A 168 -0.50 -7.00 -1.19
C SER A 168 0.56 -6.16 -1.87
N TYR A 169 0.99 -5.08 -1.21
CA TYR A 169 2.10 -4.28 -1.66
C TYR A 169 3.44 -5.03 -1.60
N MET A 170 3.74 -5.70 -0.48
CA MET A 170 4.98 -6.47 -0.32
C MET A 170 5.10 -7.61 -1.34
N ASP A 171 4.00 -8.28 -1.67
CA ASP A 171 3.94 -9.28 -2.74
C ASP A 171 4.40 -8.69 -4.07
N ALA A 172 3.83 -7.55 -4.45
CA ALA A 172 4.18 -6.89 -5.70
C ALA A 172 5.63 -6.43 -5.75
N LEU A 173 6.17 -5.85 -4.67
CA LEU A 173 7.59 -5.51 -4.59
C LEU A 173 8.48 -6.75 -4.75
N ALA A 174 8.14 -7.85 -4.07
CA ALA A 174 8.90 -9.09 -4.14
C ALA A 174 8.85 -9.73 -5.53
N GLU A 175 7.70 -9.69 -6.22
CA GLU A 175 7.58 -10.15 -7.60
C GLU A 175 8.42 -9.29 -8.55
N SER A 176 8.31 -7.97 -8.44
CA SER A 176 9.00 -6.99 -9.28
C SER A 176 10.52 -7.16 -9.22
N PHE A 177 11.05 -7.38 -8.02
CA PHE A 177 12.48 -7.58 -7.79
C PHE A 177 12.91 -9.05 -7.82
N ASN A 178 12.07 -9.95 -8.30
CA ASN A 178 12.36 -11.38 -8.46
C ASN A 178 12.71 -12.16 -7.16
N PHE A 179 12.25 -11.71 -6.00
CA PHE A 179 12.38 -12.44 -4.73
C PHE A 179 11.30 -13.52 -4.59
N LYS A 180 11.38 -14.58 -5.42
CA LYS A 180 10.35 -15.63 -5.57
C LYS A 180 9.87 -16.23 -4.24
N LYS A 181 10.77 -16.53 -3.30
CA LYS A 181 10.42 -17.10 -1.98
C LYS A 181 9.62 -16.12 -1.11
N VAL A 182 9.96 -14.83 -1.16
CA VAL A 182 9.25 -13.78 -0.43
C VAL A 182 7.86 -13.60 -1.05
N ALA A 183 7.76 -13.49 -2.38
CA ALA A 183 6.49 -13.40 -3.10
C ALA A 183 5.57 -14.59 -2.79
N GLN A 184 6.10 -15.82 -2.83
CA GLN A 184 5.36 -17.03 -2.45
C GLN A 184 4.78 -16.93 -1.03
N THR A 185 5.60 -16.48 -0.07
CA THR A 185 5.17 -16.30 1.33
C THR A 185 4.09 -15.22 1.43
N CYS A 186 4.26 -14.10 0.74
CA CYS A 186 3.25 -13.04 0.68
C CYS A 186 1.92 -13.56 0.12
N LYS A 187 1.91 -14.34 -0.96
CA LYS A 187 0.69 -14.94 -1.53
C LYS A 187 -0.05 -15.83 -0.53
N ILE A 188 0.68 -16.66 0.22
CA ILE A 188 0.09 -17.51 1.27
C ILE A 188 -0.55 -16.64 2.36
N GLN A 189 0.17 -15.63 2.85
CA GLN A 189 -0.34 -14.74 3.91
C GLN A 189 -1.53 -13.90 3.42
N LYS A 190 -1.48 -13.37 2.19
CA LYS A 190 -2.61 -12.69 1.53
C LYS A 190 -3.83 -13.59 1.50
N GLY A 191 -3.67 -14.85 1.06
CA GLY A 191 -4.76 -15.84 1.03
C GLY A 191 -5.43 -16.01 2.40
N ARG A 192 -4.61 -16.15 3.45
CA ARG A 192 -5.09 -16.27 4.84
C ARG A 192 -5.87 -15.04 5.29
N PHE A 193 -5.35 -13.84 5.08
CA PHE A 193 -6.04 -12.61 5.51
C PHE A 193 -7.26 -12.27 4.66
N MET A 194 -7.24 -12.58 3.36
CA MET A 194 -8.43 -12.48 2.52
C MET A 194 -9.55 -13.37 3.04
N ASN A 195 -9.27 -14.63 3.38
CA ASN A 195 -10.29 -15.55 3.90
C ASN A 195 -10.89 -15.03 5.23
N LYS A 196 -10.06 -14.52 6.15
CA LYS A 196 -10.55 -13.89 7.39
C LYS A 196 -11.43 -12.67 7.11
N THR A 197 -11.06 -11.83 6.15
CA THR A 197 -11.88 -10.68 5.74
C THR A 197 -13.20 -11.12 5.12
N VAL A 198 -13.21 -12.17 4.29
CA VAL A 198 -14.43 -12.77 3.72
C VAL A 198 -15.36 -13.25 4.83
N GLU A 199 -14.86 -13.95 5.84
CA GLU A 199 -15.65 -14.41 6.98
C GLU A 199 -16.27 -13.24 7.77
N LEU A 200 -15.52 -12.15 7.98
CA LEU A 200 -16.03 -10.96 8.64
C LEU A 200 -17.15 -10.29 7.84
N ILE A 201 -17.01 -10.23 6.51
CA ILE A 201 -18.03 -9.67 5.63
C ILE A 201 -19.31 -10.52 5.68
N LEU A 202 -19.20 -11.84 5.56
CA LEU A 202 -20.36 -12.75 5.60
C LEU A 202 -21.12 -12.61 6.93
N LYS A 203 -20.41 -12.64 8.07
CA LYS A 203 -21.02 -12.40 9.40
C LYS A 203 -21.67 -11.02 9.51
N GLY A 204 -21.06 -10.00 8.91
CA GLY A 204 -21.59 -8.64 8.87
C GLY A 204 -22.86 -8.49 8.03
N LEU A 205 -23.06 -9.37 7.04
CA LEU A 205 -24.26 -9.42 6.21
C LEU A 205 -25.38 -10.18 6.91
N GLU A 206 -25.09 -11.36 7.46
CA GLU A 206 -26.05 -12.18 8.25
C GLU A 206 -26.69 -11.37 9.39
N LYS A 207 -25.87 -10.59 10.13
CA LYS A 207 -26.37 -9.75 11.23
C LYS A 207 -27.34 -8.66 10.76
N ARG A 208 -27.20 -8.16 9.53
CA ARG A 208 -28.12 -7.15 8.98
C ARG A 208 -29.45 -7.78 8.60
N GLU A 209 -29.41 -8.95 7.97
CA GLU A 209 -30.62 -9.69 7.60
C GLU A 209 -31.46 -10.10 8.83
N SER A 210 -30.80 -10.52 9.92
CA SER A 210 -31.50 -10.84 11.16
C SER A 210 -32.19 -9.61 11.78
N LEU A 211 -31.54 -8.44 11.70
CA LEU A 211 -32.11 -7.19 12.21
C LEU A 211 -33.29 -6.73 11.34
N SER A 212 -33.22 -6.87 10.01
CA SER A 212 -34.33 -6.49 9.12
C SER A 212 -35.56 -7.40 9.21
N ARG A 213 -35.41 -8.65 9.72
CA ARG A 213 -36.52 -9.58 9.95
C ARG A 213 -37.17 -9.44 11.33
N SER A 214 -36.57 -8.64 12.22
CA SER A 214 -37.02 -8.44 13.60
C SER A 214 -37.89 -7.16 13.77
N TYR A 215 -38.20 -6.48 12.68
CA TYR A 215 -39.12 -5.35 12.57
C TYR A 215 -40.21 -5.69 11.56
#